data_AF-A0A158B0K6-F1
#
_entry.id   AF-A0A158B0K6-F1
#
_cell.length_a   1.000
_cell.length_b   1.000
_cell.length_c   1.000
_cell.angle_alpha   90.00
_cell.angle_beta   90.00
_cell.angle_gamma   90.00
#
_symmetry.space_group_name_H-M   'P 1'
#
loop_
_entity.id
_entity.type
_entity.pdbx_description
1 polymer ?
#
loop_
_entity_poly.entity_id
_entity_poly.type
_entity_poly.pdbx_seq_one_letter_code
_entity_poly.pdbx_strand_id
1 'polypeptide(L)'
;MNDLSQPAPLFHLVTLSEEVPTTLFGHVTVSELANRVLSNLYAEHDPETDAEGFGHALLCESVRGENGERMTPEFIRSLPNRALPDLKLLMQAAVRVNGMERADVEKE
;
A
#
# COMPACT_ATOMS: atom_id res chain seq x y z
N MET A 1 -4.53 -34.13 25.99
CA MET A 1 -5.86 -33.46 25.90
C MET A 1 -5.65 -32.28 24.97
N ASN A 2 -5.98 -32.43 23.69
CA ASN A 2 -5.99 -31.30 22.76
C ASN A 2 -7.34 -30.61 22.90
N ASP A 3 -7.29 -29.35 23.29
CA ASP A 3 -8.45 -28.47 23.40
C ASP A 3 -8.98 -28.19 21.99
N LEU A 4 -10.04 -28.89 21.60
CA LEU A 4 -10.74 -28.80 20.30
C LEU A 4 -11.72 -27.62 20.24
N SER A 5 -11.66 -26.67 21.18
CA SER A 5 -12.68 -25.62 21.36
C SER A 5 -12.57 -24.43 20.41
N GLN A 6 -11.51 -24.31 19.61
CA GLN A 6 -11.43 -23.26 18.60
C GLN A 6 -11.79 -23.80 17.21
N PRO A 7 -12.87 -23.31 16.57
CA PRO A 7 -13.12 -23.64 15.17
C PRO A 7 -11.91 -23.16 14.36
N ALA A 8 -11.35 -24.07 13.56
CA ALA A 8 -10.27 -23.72 12.65
C ALA A 8 -10.74 -22.55 11.74
N PRO A 9 -9.91 -21.53 11.51
CA PRO A 9 -10.27 -20.43 10.62
C PRO A 9 -10.60 -21.00 9.23
N LEU A 10 -11.70 -20.52 8.63
CA LEU A 10 -12.18 -20.98 7.32
C LEU A 10 -11.12 -20.78 6.23
N PHE A 11 -10.28 -19.75 6.36
CA PHE A 11 -9.18 -19.44 5.46
C PHE A 11 -7.98 -18.93 6.25
N HIS A 12 -6.78 -19.26 5.78
CA HIS A 12 -5.54 -18.67 6.28
C HIS A 12 -5.11 -17.57 5.31
N LEU A 13 -5.19 -16.31 5.76
CA LEU A 13 -4.78 -15.15 4.98
C LEU A 13 -3.44 -14.66 5.55
N VAL A 14 -2.45 -14.49 4.68
CA VAL A 14 -1.17 -13.89 5.04
C VAL A 14 -1.23 -12.43 4.62
N THR A 15 -1.24 -11.52 5.58
CA THR A 15 -1.15 -10.09 5.29
C THR A 15 0.24 -9.78 4.76
N LEU A 16 0.30 -9.17 3.58
CA LEU A 16 1.57 -8.79 2.98
C LEU A 16 2.07 -7.46 3.56
N SER A 17 3.37 -7.39 3.80
CA SER A 17 4.05 -6.16 4.18
C SER A 17 5.48 -6.20 3.67
N GLU A 18 5.96 -5.05 3.22
CA GLU A 18 7.30 -4.88 2.65
C GLU A 18 8.01 -3.70 3.32
N GLU A 19 9.26 -3.90 3.71
CA GLU A 19 10.14 -2.80 4.10
C GLU A 19 10.80 -2.24 2.85
N VAL A 20 10.64 -0.94 2.61
CA VAL A 20 11.15 -0.27 1.41
C VAL A 20 12.37 0.58 1.79
N PRO A 21 13.54 0.31 1.21
CA PRO A 21 14.72 1.12 1.47
C PRO A 21 14.55 2.49 0.80
N THR A 22 14.44 3.55 1.61
CA THR A 22 14.37 4.93 1.12
C THR A 22 15.61 5.72 1.50
N THR A 23 15.95 6.72 0.70
CA THR A 23 17.12 7.58 0.98
C THR A 23 16.77 8.73 1.92
N LEU A 24 15.56 9.27 1.82
CA LEU A 24 15.11 10.49 2.49
C LEU A 24 14.00 10.27 3.53
N PHE A 25 13.24 9.18 3.44
CA PHE A 25 12.15 8.88 4.39
C PHE A 25 12.57 7.96 5.54
N GLY A 26 13.80 7.46 5.53
CA GLY A 26 14.29 6.52 6.54
C GLY A 26 13.67 5.13 6.38
N HIS A 27 13.41 4.47 7.51
CA HIS A 27 12.78 3.14 7.52
C HIS A 27 11.27 3.29 7.29
N VAL A 28 10.80 2.71 6.18
CA VAL A 28 9.41 2.81 5.76
C VAL A 28 8.87 1.44 5.44
N THR A 29 7.68 1.15 5.97
CA THR A 29 6.97 -0.09 5.73
C THR A 29 5.71 0.18 4.91
N VAL A 30 5.48 -0.65 3.91
CA VAL A 30 4.28 -0.64 3.09
C VAL A 30 3.48 -1.90 3.40
N SER A 31 2.21 -1.75 3.78
CA SER A 31 1.36 -2.87 4.18
C SER A 31 0.14 -3.01 3.29
N GLU A 32 -0.35 -4.24 3.19
CA GLU A 32 -1.59 -4.57 2.49
C GLU A 32 -2.78 -3.89 3.17
N LEU A 33 -3.65 -3.30 2.36
CA LEU A 33 -4.87 -2.66 2.79
C LEU A 33 -6.01 -3.67 2.85
N ALA A 34 -6.89 -3.49 3.83
CA ALA A 34 -8.15 -4.23 3.84
C ALA A 34 -8.95 -3.90 2.57
N ASN A 35 -9.60 -4.91 1.97
CA ASN A 35 -10.42 -4.77 0.77
C ASN A 35 -11.40 -3.57 0.85
N ARG A 36 -12.02 -3.34 2.00
CA ARG A 36 -12.92 -2.20 2.21
C ARG A 36 -12.23 -0.85 2.00
N VAL A 37 -11.00 -0.68 2.47
CA VAL A 37 -10.23 0.56 2.29
C VAL A 37 -9.92 0.75 0.81
N LEU A 38 -9.44 -0.31 0.15
CA LEU A 38 -9.13 -0.26 -1.28
C LEU A 38 -10.37 0.06 -2.13
N SER A 39 -11.52 -0.55 -1.81
CA SER A 39 -12.79 -0.28 -2.47
C SER A 39 -13.24 1.18 -2.35
N ASN A 40 -13.02 1.79 -1.18
CA ASN A 40 -13.30 3.21 -1.00
C ASN A 40 -12.38 4.07 -1.86
N LEU A 41 -11.08 3.73 -1.94
CA LEU A 41 -10.13 4.42 -2.80
C LEU A 41 -10.57 4.37 -4.27
N TYR A 42 -11.00 3.22 -4.78
CA TYR A 42 -11.54 3.09 -6.15
C TYR A 42 -12.84 3.90 -6.38
N ALA A 43 -13.65 4.09 -5.34
CA ALA A 43 -14.89 4.87 -5.44
C ALA A 43 -14.63 6.38 -5.42
N GLU A 44 -13.60 6.82 -4.68
CA GLU A 44 -13.21 8.22 -4.54
C GLU A 44 -12.28 8.69 -5.68
N HIS A 45 -11.43 7.79 -6.18
CA HIS A 45 -10.45 8.04 -7.21
C HIS A 45 -10.50 6.92 -8.25
N ASP A 46 -10.91 7.23 -9.46
CA ASP A 46 -10.83 6.28 -10.58
C ASP A 46 -9.39 6.26 -11.12
N PRO A 47 -8.63 5.15 -11.02
CA PRO A 47 -7.24 5.13 -11.46
C PRO A 47 -7.05 5.29 -12.97
N GLU A 48 -8.09 5.14 -13.80
CA GLU A 48 -7.99 5.39 -15.25
C GLU A 48 -7.99 6.89 -15.58
N THR A 49 -8.66 7.70 -14.75
CA THR A 49 -8.86 9.14 -14.99
C THR A 49 -8.14 10.03 -13.98
N ASP A 50 -7.86 9.52 -12.78
CA ASP A 50 -7.17 10.16 -11.66
C ASP A 50 -6.09 9.24 -11.06
N ALA A 51 -5.15 8.81 -11.90
CA ALA A 51 -4.05 7.95 -11.47
C ALA A 51 -3.17 8.59 -10.38
N GLU A 52 -2.98 9.91 -10.43
CA GLU A 52 -2.17 10.63 -9.45
C GLU A 52 -2.87 10.71 -8.08
N GLY A 53 -4.15 11.10 -8.04
CA GLY A 53 -4.94 11.14 -6.82
C GLY A 53 -5.08 9.77 -6.18
N PHE A 54 -5.37 8.74 -6.99
CA PHE A 54 -5.43 7.35 -6.54
C PHE A 54 -4.10 6.91 -5.91
N GLY A 55 -2.98 7.16 -6.59
CA GLY A 55 -1.65 6.82 -6.10
C GLY A 55 -1.34 7.49 -4.77
N HIS A 56 -1.61 8.80 -4.65
CA HIS A 56 -1.38 9.51 -3.40
C HIS A 56 -2.26 9.00 -2.25
N ALA A 57 -3.53 8.68 -2.52
CA ALA A 57 -4.43 8.09 -1.54
C ALA A 57 -3.92 6.70 -1.09
N LEU A 58 -3.49 5.87 -2.04
CA LEU A 58 -2.90 4.56 -1.78
C LEU A 58 -1.68 4.66 -0.85
N LEU A 59 -0.78 5.61 -1.09
CA LEU A 59 0.38 5.84 -0.24
C LEU A 59 -0.02 6.28 1.18
N CYS A 60 -0.98 7.19 1.32
CA CYS A 60 -1.44 7.67 2.63
C CYS A 60 -1.99 6.53 3.49
N GLU A 61 -2.71 5.59 2.88
CA GLU A 61 -3.30 4.47 3.61
C GLU A 61 -2.29 3.35 3.89
N SER A 62 -1.41 3.03 2.94
CA SER A 62 -0.54 1.82 3.01
C SER A 62 0.83 2.05 3.64
N VAL A 63 1.34 3.29 3.65
CA VAL A 63 2.71 3.57 4.07
C VAL A 63 2.79 3.99 5.54
N ARG A 64 3.74 3.41 6.28
CA ARG A 64 4.06 3.76 7.66
C ARG A 64 5.55 4.04 7.84
N GLY A 65 5.88 5.11 8.54
CA GLY A 65 7.23 5.36 9.03
C GLY A 65 7.59 4.47 10.22
N GLU A 66 8.86 4.55 10.66
CA GLU A 66 9.43 3.75 11.75
C GLU A 66 8.61 3.78 13.05
N ASN A 67 7.99 4.93 13.38
CA ASN A 67 7.19 5.10 14.60
C ASN A 67 5.69 5.07 14.34
N GLY A 68 5.27 4.59 13.16
CA GLY A 68 3.86 4.53 12.76
C GLY A 68 3.32 5.83 12.14
N GLU A 69 4.20 6.76 11.75
CA GLU A 69 3.82 7.97 11.03
C GLU A 69 3.10 7.61 9.72
N ARG A 70 2.13 8.42 9.32
CA ARG A 70 1.42 8.26 8.04
C ARG A 70 1.84 9.33 7.06
N MET A 71 1.87 9.00 5.77
CA MET A 71 1.85 10.02 4.75
C MET A 71 0.49 10.73 4.76
N THR A 72 0.50 12.03 4.51
CA THR A 72 -0.72 12.82 4.32
C THR A 72 -0.69 13.50 2.96
N PRO A 73 -1.86 13.88 2.40
CA PRO A 73 -1.90 14.63 1.15
C PRO A 73 -1.09 15.93 1.22
N GLU A 74 -1.13 16.63 2.36
CA GLU A 74 -0.37 17.86 2.59
C GLU A 74 1.13 17.60 2.59
N PHE A 75 1.57 16.53 3.25
CA PHE A 75 2.98 16.14 3.27
C PHE A 75 3.49 15.83 1.87
N ILE A 76 2.76 14.99 1.11
CA ILE A 76 3.12 14.61 -0.27
C ILE A 76 3.24 15.85 -1.16
N ARG A 77 2.27 16.78 -1.10
CA ARG A 77 2.30 18.02 -1.89
C ARG A 77 3.45 18.96 -1.53
N SER A 78 3.98 18.86 -0.30
CA SER A 78 5.09 19.68 0.18
C SER A 78 6.47 19.08 -0.06
N LEU A 79 6.55 17.88 -0.63
CA LEU A 79 7.82 17.18 -0.81
C LEU A 79 8.74 17.92 -1.77
N PRO A 80 10.05 18.03 -1.46
CA PRO A 80 11.00 18.57 -2.40
C PRO A 80 11.23 17.60 -3.57
N ASN A 81 11.55 18.12 -4.76
CA ASN A 81 11.79 17.31 -5.97
C ASN A 81 12.79 16.16 -5.77
N ARG A 82 13.76 16.30 -4.85
CA ARG A 82 14.73 15.25 -4.52
C ARG A 82 14.11 14.00 -3.88
N ALA A 83 12.87 14.08 -3.36
CA ALA A 83 12.13 12.96 -2.78
C ALA A 83 11.30 12.17 -3.80
N LEU A 84 11.19 12.65 -5.05
CA LEU A 84 10.48 11.94 -6.11
C LEU A 84 10.98 10.51 -6.37
N PRO A 85 12.30 10.21 -6.34
CA PRO A 85 12.77 8.84 -6.50
C PRO A 85 12.25 7.89 -5.42
N ASP A 86 12.31 8.30 -4.15
CA ASP A 86 11.79 7.49 -3.04
C ASP A 86 10.27 7.36 -3.11
N LEU A 87 9.56 8.43 -3.47
CA LEU A 87 8.10 8.40 -3.65
C LEU A 87 7.68 7.39 -4.73
N LYS A 88 8.46 7.27 -5.82
CA LYS A 88 8.24 6.26 -6.86
C LYS A 88 8.46 4.83 -6.34
N LEU A 89 9.51 4.60 -5.55
CA LEU A 89 9.77 3.28 -4.93
C LEU A 89 8.62 2.85 -4.03
N LEU A 90 8.14 3.78 -3.19
CA LEU A 90 7.02 3.54 -2.30
C LEU A 90 5.72 3.27 -3.07
N MET A 91 5.50 3.98 -4.18
CA MET A 91 4.33 3.73 -5.05
C MET A 91 4.38 2.33 -5.66
N GLN A 92 5.54 1.93 -6.18
CA GLN A 92 5.73 0.59 -6.77
C GLN A 92 5.50 -0.51 -5.73
N ALA A 93 6.05 -0.33 -4.52
CA ALA A 93 5.81 -1.26 -3.41
C ALA A 93 4.34 -1.31 -3.02
N ALA A 94 3.66 -0.16 -2.94
CA ALA A 94 2.24 -0.11 -2.59
C ALA A 94 1.35 -0.83 -3.61
N VAL A 95 1.60 -0.63 -4.91
CA VAL A 95 0.90 -1.34 -5.99
C VAL A 95 1.14 -2.86 -5.89
N ARG A 96 2.39 -3.28 -5.68
CA ARG A 96 2.76 -4.70 -5.55
C ARG A 96 2.11 -5.36 -4.32
N VAL A 97 2.29 -4.77 -3.15
CA VAL A 97 1.78 -5.31 -1.86
C VAL A 97 0.26 -5.41 -1.87
N ASN A 98 -0.44 -4.50 -2.55
CA ASN A 98 -1.90 -4.50 -2.64
C ASN A 98 -2.44 -5.29 -3.85
N GLY A 99 -1.60 -6.06 -4.55
CA GLY A 99 -2.02 -6.94 -5.65
C GLY A 99 -2.59 -6.17 -6.85
N MET A 100 -2.15 -4.94 -7.06
CA MET A 100 -2.63 -4.03 -8.12
C MET A 100 -1.73 -4.04 -9.35
N GLU A 101 -0.62 -4.79 -9.30
CA GLU A 101 0.11 -5.11 -10.53
C GLU A 101 -0.90 -5.73 -11.50
N ARG A 102 -0.94 -5.23 -12.74
CA ARG A 102 -1.67 -5.96 -13.79
C ARG A 102 -1.07 -7.35 -13.77
N ALA A 103 -1.85 -8.34 -13.35
CA ALA A 103 -1.55 -9.71 -13.69
C ALA A 103 -1.33 -9.66 -15.19
N ASP A 104 -0.10 -9.89 -15.64
CA ASP A 104 0.14 -10.27 -17.00
C ASP A 104 -0.73 -11.51 -17.18
N VAL A 105 -1.94 -11.29 -17.68
CA VAL A 105 -2.73 -12.33 -18.33
C VAL A 105 -1.91 -12.61 -19.57
N GLU A 106 -0.83 -13.38 -19.36
CA GLU A 106 -0.11 -14.05 -20.41
C GLU A 106 -1.18 -14.73 -21.23
N LYS A 107 -1.20 -14.32 -22.49
CA LYS A 107 -2.08 -14.84 -23.52
C LYS A 107 -1.93 -16.35 -23.55
N GLU A 108 -2.90 -17.07 -23.01
CA GLU A 108 -3.23 -18.42 -23.49
C GLU A 108 -4.06 -18.31 -24.78
#